data_AF-A0A0F9HLJ2-F1
#
_entry.id   AF-A0A0F9HLJ2-F1
#
_cell.length_a   1.000
_cell.length_b   1.000
_cell.length_c   1.000
_cell.angle_alpha   90.00
_cell.angle_beta   90.00
_cell.angle_gamma   90.00
#
_symmetry.space_group_name_H-M   'P 1'
#
loop_
_entity.id
_entity.type
_entity.pdbx_description
1 polymer ?
#
loop_
_entity_poly.entity_id
_entity_poly.type
_entity_poly.pdbx_seq_one_letter_code
_entity_poly.pdbx_strand_id
1 'polypeptide(L)' 'MCSIFGVLDIKSDPAPLRTQAIEMSKLLRHRGPDWSGVYSSEKAILVHERLAIVGVSSGAQPL' A
#
# COMPACT_ATOMS: atom_id res chain seq x y z
N MET A 1 14.66 0.59 -1.54
CA MET A 1 13.87 -0.66 -1.68
C MET A 1 12.48 -0.33 -1.18
N CYS A 2 11.41 -0.58 -1.95
CA CYS A 2 10.01 -0.25 -1.62
C CYS A 2 9.51 -0.82 -0.28
N SER A 3 8.29 -0.42 0.12
CA SER A 3 7.55 -1.06 1.21
C SER A 3 6.20 -1.62 0.75
N ILE A 4 5.79 -2.71 1.40
CA ILE A 4 4.49 -3.35 1.24
C ILE A 4 3.86 -3.45 2.63
N PHE A 5 2.59 -3.08 2.74
CA PHE A 5 1.79 -3.25 3.94
C PHE A 5 0.50 -3.98 3.57
N GLY A 6 0.07 -4.93 4.39
CA GLY A 6 -1.09 -5.76 4.10
C GLY A 6 -1.97 -5.99 5.32
N VAL A 7 -3.28 -5.93 5.13
CA VAL A 7 -4.29 -6.43 6.07
C VAL A 7 -5.02 -7.57 5.37
N LEU A 8 -5.01 -8.75 5.97
CA LEU A 8 -5.60 -9.98 5.42
C LEU A 8 -6.62 -10.56 6.40
N ASP A 9 -7.46 -11.48 5.93
CA ASP A 9 -8.51 -12.14 6.73
C ASP A 9 -9.38 -11.10 7.48
N ILE A 10 -9.84 -10.07 6.75
CA ILE A 10 -10.67 -9.00 7.32
C ILE A 10 -12.02 -9.59 7.76
N LYS A 11 -12.35 -9.42 9.05
CA LYS A 11 -13.61 -9.87 9.67
C LYS A 11 -14.50 -8.73 10.17
N SER A 12 -14.05 -7.50 10.00
CA SER A 12 -14.74 -6.27 10.39
C SER A 12 -14.99 -5.38 9.17
N ASP A 13 -15.58 -4.20 9.38
CA ASP A 13 -15.73 -3.21 8.32
C ASP A 13 -14.35 -2.85 7.71
N PRO A 14 -14.14 -3.05 6.39
CA PRO A 14 -12.88 -2.73 5.72
C PRO A 14 -12.66 -1.22 5.55
N ALA A 15 -13.70 -0.38 5.60
CA ALA A 15 -13.57 1.06 5.40
C ALA A 15 -12.65 1.75 6.44
N PRO A 16 -12.85 1.58 7.76
CA PRO A 16 -11.93 2.14 8.75
C PRO A 16 -10.53 1.50 8.69
N LEU A 17 -10.46 0.19 8.39
CA LEU A 17 -9.17 -0.51 8.24
C LEU A 17 -8.35 0.03 7.08
N ARG A 18 -8.98 0.44 5.97
CA ARG A 18 -8.29 1.05 4.83
C ARG A 18 -7.56 2.32 5.25
N THR A 19 -8.24 3.20 5.98
CA THR A 19 -7.63 4.45 6.46
C THR A 19 -6.46 4.15 7.39
N GLN A 20 -6.64 3.22 8.34
CA GLN A 20 -5.57 2.79 9.24
C GLN A 20 -4.38 2.19 8.47
N ALA A 21 -4.63 1.33 7.48
CA ALA A 21 -3.57 0.72 6.68
C ALA A 21 -2.72 1.75 5.92
N ILE A 22 -3.36 2.80 5.39
CA ILE A 22 -2.65 3.91 4.74
C ILE A 22 -1.76 4.65 5.74
N GLU A 23 -2.27 4.98 6.94
CA GLU A 23 -1.45 5.65 7.98
C GLU A 23 -0.27 4.78 8.44
N MET A 24 -0.49 3.48 8.61
CA MET A 24 0.58 2.54 8.98
C MET A 24 1.63 2.41 7.88
N SER A 25 1.22 2.40 6.60
CA SER A 25 2.14 2.39 5.45
C SER A 25 3.05 3.62 5.40
N LYS A 26 2.56 4.81 5.79
CA LYS A 26 3.36 6.05 5.80
C LYS A 26 4.61 5.95 6.68
N LEU A 27 4.57 5.15 7.75
CA LEU A 27 5.75 4.92 8.60
C LEU A 27 6.90 4.28 7.82
N LEU A 28 6.57 3.57 6.73
CA LEU A 28 7.52 2.92 5.85
C LEU A 28 7.90 3.77 4.62
N ARG A 29 7.33 4.97 4.44
CA ARG A 29 7.51 5.80 3.23
C ARG A 29 8.96 6.15 2.90
N HIS A 30 9.84 6.20 3.89
CA HIS A 30 11.29 6.38 3.68
C HIS A 30 11.91 5.33 2.73
N ARG A 31 11.24 4.19 2.54
CA ARG A 31 11.61 3.10 1.63
C ARG A 31 11.17 3.33 0.18
N GLY A 32 10.09 4.10 -0.03
CA GLY A 32 9.45 4.33 -1.32
C GLY A 32 8.87 5.74 -1.44
N PRO A 33 9.71 6.77 -1.63
CA PRO A 33 9.28 8.17 -1.58
C PRO A 33 8.57 8.67 -2.84
N ASP A 34 8.65 7.94 -3.97
CA ASP A 34 8.25 8.50 -5.27
C ASP A 34 6.75 8.49 -5.47
N TRP A 35 6.06 7.46 -4.95
CA TRP A 35 4.63 7.28 -5.19
C TRP A 35 4.00 6.27 -4.21
N SER A 36 2.71 6.43 -3.89
CA SER A 36 1.95 5.53 -3.01
C SER A 36 0.73 4.95 -3.72
N GLY A 37 0.45 3.66 -3.50
CA GLY A 37 -0.70 2.97 -4.07
C GLY A 37 -1.42 2.10 -3.05
N VAL A 38 -2.72 1.90 -3.26
CA VAL A 38 -3.56 1.10 -2.38
C VAL A 38 -4.60 0.31 -3.17
N TYR A 39 -4.70 -0.97 -2.85
CA TYR A 39 -5.81 -1.85 -3.19
C TYR A 39 -6.61 -2.14 -1.91
N SER A 40 -7.93 -2.16 -2.01
CA SER A 40 -8.82 -2.43 -0.88
C SER A 40 -10.02 -3.24 -1.36
N SER A 41 -10.36 -4.27 -0.60
CA SER A 41 -11.55 -5.11 -0.79
C SER A 41 -12.14 -5.49 0.55
N GLU A 42 -13.23 -6.26 0.55
CA GLU A 42 -13.84 -6.80 1.76
C GLU A 42 -12.94 -7.78 2.53
N LYS A 43 -11.96 -8.41 1.87
CA LYS A 43 -11.14 -9.48 2.45
C LYS A 43 -9.68 -9.10 2.67
N ALA A 44 -9.20 -8.10 1.95
CA ALA A 44 -7.81 -7.69 1.99
C ALA A 44 -7.61 -6.22 1.61
N ILE A 45 -6.58 -5.61 2.21
CA ILE A 45 -6.04 -4.31 1.86
C ILE A 45 -4.54 -4.48 1.61
N LEU A 46 -4.03 -3.91 0.51
CA LEU A 46 -2.61 -3.86 0.19
C LEU A 46 -2.20 -2.42 -0.08
N VAL A 47 -1.16 -1.94 0.59
CA VAL A 47 -0.59 -0.61 0.38
C VAL A 47 0.87 -0.76 -0.03
N HIS A 48 1.30 0.03 -1.00
CA HIS A 48 2.67 0.02 -1.51
C HIS A 48 3.23 1.45 -1.55
N GLU A 49 4.41 1.65 -0.97
CA GLU A 49 5.20 2.89 -1.15
C GLU A 49 6.35 2.55 -2.11
N ARG A 50 6.42 3.27 -3.23
CA ARG A 50 7.29 2.93 -4.36
C ARG A 50 8.55 3.80 -4.39
N LEU A 51 9.69 3.14 -4.53
CA LEU A 51 10.93 3.71 -5.08
C LEU A 51 11.04 3.22 -6.52
N ALA A 52 10.85 4.10 -7.48
CA ALA A 52 10.84 3.81 -8.90
C ALA A 52 12.26 3.69 -9.44
N ILE A 53 12.69 2.45 -9.75
CA ILE A 53 14.00 2.17 -10.36
C ILE A 53 13.84 1.66 -11.80
N VAL A 54 12.92 0.72 -12.01
CA VAL A 54 12.59 0.14 -13.33
C VAL A 54 11.13 0.44 -13.67
N GLY A 55 10.86 0.75 -14.94
CA GLY A 55 9.52 1.09 -15.42
C GLY A 55 8.97 2.33 -14.72
N VAL A 56 9.76 3.41 -14.63
CA VAL A 56 9.45 4.61 -13.82
C VAL A 56 8.02 5.11 -14.06
N SER A 57 7.61 5.21 -15.33
CA SER A 57 6.28 5.71 -15.71
C SER A 57 5.16 4.67 -15.77
N SER A 58 5.47 3.36 -15.76
CA SER A 58 4.48 2.29 -16.02
C SER A 58 4.34 1.26 -14.90
N GLY A 59 5.30 1.19 -13.98
CA GLY A 59 5.36 0.16 -12.93
C GLY A 59 4.69 0.55 -11.62
N ALA A 60 3.57 1.28 -11.66
CA ALA A 60 2.77 1.59 -10.46
C ALA A 60 2.27 0.29 -9.80
N GLN A 61 2.09 0.30 -8.49
CA GLN A 61 1.68 -0.89 -7.71
C GLN A 61 0.58 -0.52 -6.70
N PRO A 62 -0.32 -1.38 -6.24
CA PRO A 62 -0.43 -2.80 -6.58
C PRO A 62 -0.66 -3.04 -8.07
N LEU A 63 -0.06 -4.11 -8.59
CA LEU A 63 -0.23 -4.56 -9.98
C LEU A 63 -1.58 -5.26 -10.17
#